data_AF-A0A961L651-F1
#
_entry.id   AF-A0A961L651-F1
#
_cell.length_a   1.000
_cell.length_b   1.000
_cell.length_c   1.000
_cell.angle_alpha   90.00
_cell.angle_beta   90.00
_cell.angle_gamma   90.00
#
_symmetry.space_group_name_H-M   'P 1'
#
loop_
_entity.id
_entity.type
_entity.pdbx_description
1 polymer ?
#
loop_
_entity_poly.entity_id
_entity_poly.type
_entity_poly.pdbx_seq_one_letter_code
_entity_poly.pdbx_strand_id
1 'polypeptide(L)'
;ARRAAILRSIPGVGPVTAAEILIDMPELGTLSGKAAASLAGLAPVPRQSGKTQGQAHIRGGRPGLRRALYMPALVAMRCNAGLKAKAQRMATSGKPPKVIVTAVMRNLLVLANVLLGEDRLWQPTRP
;
A
#
# COMPACT_ATOMS: atom_id res chain seq x y z
N ALA A 1 -21.42 1.02 -2.09
CA ALA A 1 -21.20 0.48 -3.45
C ALA A 1 -20.05 1.17 -4.19
N ARG A 2 -20.08 2.50 -4.40
CA ARG A 2 -19.07 3.26 -5.18
C ARG A 2 -17.61 3.05 -4.74
N ARG A 3 -17.32 3.23 -3.46
CA ARG A 3 -15.95 3.07 -2.90
C ARG A 3 -15.37 1.67 -3.17
N ALA A 4 -16.20 0.62 -3.06
CA ALA A 4 -15.77 -0.74 -3.38
C ALA A 4 -15.48 -0.92 -4.88
N ALA A 5 -16.25 -0.29 -5.77
CA ALA A 5 -15.98 -0.30 -7.21
C ALA A 5 -14.65 0.39 -7.55
N ILE A 6 -14.35 1.52 -6.89
CA ILE A 6 -13.06 2.21 -7.03
C ILE A 6 -11.91 1.30 -6.60
N LEU A 7 -11.99 0.72 -5.41
CA LEU A 7 -10.93 -0.18 -4.92
C LEU A 7 -10.71 -1.37 -5.86
N ARG A 8 -11.80 -2.00 -6.33
CA ARG A 8 -11.75 -3.15 -7.26
C ARG A 8 -11.26 -2.80 -8.66
N SER A 9 -11.24 -1.52 -9.04
CA SER A 9 -10.66 -1.09 -10.31
C SER A 9 -9.13 -1.16 -10.31
N ILE A 10 -8.50 -1.20 -9.13
CA ILE A 10 -7.04 -1.30 -9.00
C ILE A 10 -6.60 -2.74 -9.31
N PRO A 11 -5.69 -2.97 -10.28
CA PRO A 11 -5.18 -4.29 -10.57
C PRO A 11 -4.55 -4.95 -9.33
N GLY A 12 -5.08 -6.11 -8.96
CA GLY A 12 -4.66 -6.88 -7.79
C GLY A 12 -5.57 -6.74 -6.57
N VAL A 13 -6.54 -5.81 -6.55
CA VAL A 13 -7.50 -5.67 -5.45
C VAL A 13 -8.78 -6.45 -5.77
N GLY A 14 -8.99 -7.55 -5.05
CA GLY A 14 -10.20 -8.37 -5.14
C GLY A 14 -11.34 -7.86 -4.26
N PRO A 15 -12.54 -8.48 -4.35
CA PRO A 15 -13.71 -8.09 -3.55
C PRO A 15 -13.49 -8.24 -2.04
N VAL A 16 -12.80 -9.31 -1.61
CA VAL A 16 -12.49 -9.56 -0.19
C VAL A 16 -11.57 -8.48 0.35
N THR A 17 -10.44 -8.24 -0.32
CA THR A 17 -9.50 -7.17 0.07
C THR A 17 -10.18 -5.80 0.07
N ALA A 18 -11.01 -5.49 -0.94
CA ALA A 18 -11.73 -4.23 -0.97
C ALA A 18 -12.66 -4.07 0.23
N ALA A 19 -13.37 -5.13 0.63
CA ALA A 19 -14.20 -5.13 1.83
C ALA A 19 -13.36 -4.96 3.10
N GLU A 20 -12.27 -5.70 3.24
CA GLU A 20 -11.35 -5.58 4.38
C GLU A 20 -10.78 -4.17 4.51
N ILE A 21 -10.38 -3.54 3.40
CA ILE A 21 -9.91 -2.14 3.41
C ILE A 21 -11.00 -1.18 3.90
N LEU A 22 -12.24 -1.36 3.46
CA LEU A 22 -13.35 -0.48 3.85
C LEU A 22 -13.79 -0.69 5.30
N ILE A 23 -13.67 -1.91 5.82
CA ILE A 23 -14.00 -2.27 7.21
C ILE A 23 -12.88 -1.79 8.14
N ASP A 24 -11.63 -2.13 7.83
CA ASP A 24 -10.49 -1.81 8.68
C ASP A 24 -10.10 -0.35 8.58
N MET A 25 -10.46 0.37 7.50
CA MET A 25 -10.04 1.76 7.28
C MET A 25 -11.11 2.60 6.56
N PRO A 26 -12.27 2.85 7.19
CA PRO A 26 -13.35 3.63 6.61
C PRO A 26 -12.97 5.09 6.28
N GLU A 27 -11.93 5.63 6.94
CA GLU A 27 -11.38 6.97 6.71
C GLU A 27 -10.49 7.08 5.46
N LEU A 28 -10.21 5.97 4.76
CA LEU A 28 -9.37 5.98 3.56
C LEU A 28 -10.01 6.81 2.44
N GLY A 29 -9.30 7.82 1.93
CA GLY A 29 -9.85 8.80 0.97
C GLY A 29 -9.75 10.24 1.48
N THR A 30 -9.75 10.45 2.79
CA THR A 30 -9.63 11.78 3.41
C THR A 30 -8.26 12.02 4.04
N LEU A 31 -7.42 10.99 4.10
CA LEU A 31 -6.12 11.03 4.77
C LEU A 31 -5.01 11.51 3.85
N SER A 32 -3.93 12.01 4.43
CA SER A 32 -2.67 12.12 3.68
C SER A 32 -2.06 10.73 3.44
N GLY A 33 -1.29 10.56 2.37
CA GLY A 33 -0.63 9.27 2.08
C GLY A 33 0.33 8.82 3.19
N LYS A 34 0.92 9.76 3.95
CA LYS A 34 1.74 9.44 5.14
C LYS A 34 0.89 8.91 6.28
N ALA A 35 -0.24 9.56 6.58
CA ALA A 35 -1.16 9.12 7.62
C ALA A 35 -1.76 7.76 7.29
N ALA A 36 -2.17 7.54 6.03
CA ALA A 36 -2.70 6.26 5.57
C ALA A 36 -1.69 5.12 5.78
N ALA A 37 -0.44 5.33 5.35
CA ALA A 37 0.62 4.34 5.53
C ALA A 37 0.97 4.09 7.01
N SER A 38 0.88 5.11 7.86
CA SER A 38 1.11 4.98 9.31
C SER A 38 0.03 4.13 9.97
N LEU A 39 -1.25 4.43 9.69
CA LEU A 39 -2.39 3.71 10.24
C LEU A 39 -2.40 2.23 9.81
N ALA A 40 -2.00 1.92 8.59
CA ALA A 40 -1.85 0.53 8.14
C ALA A 40 -0.60 -0.19 8.71
N GLY A 41 0.26 0.51 9.45
CA GLY A 41 1.52 -0.05 9.94
C GLY A 41 2.49 -0.39 8.79
N LEU A 42 2.49 0.41 7.73
CA LEU A 42 3.37 0.29 6.55
C LEU A 42 4.43 1.41 6.48
N ALA A 43 4.42 2.33 7.45
CA ALA A 43 5.47 3.31 7.62
C ALA A 43 6.69 2.67 8.30
N PRO A 44 7.90 2.76 7.71
CA PRO A 44 9.12 2.33 8.38
C PRO A 44 9.35 3.20 9.62
N VAL A 45 9.56 2.57 10.77
CA VAL A 45 9.89 3.25 12.02
C VAL A 45 11.36 3.02 12.34
N PRO A 46 12.18 4.07 12.50
CA PRO A 46 13.57 3.92 12.85
C PRO A 46 13.71 3.34 14.26
N ARG A 47 14.67 2.42 14.45
CA ARG A 47 15.08 1.92 15.77
C ARG A 47 16.38 2.62 16.14
N GLN A 48 16.26 3.75 16.84
CA GLN A 48 17.41 4.56 17.25
C GLN A 48 17.38 4.76 18.77
N SER A 49 18.55 4.67 19.41
CA SER A 49 18.71 5.03 20.83
C SER A 49 20.01 5.80 21.00
N GLY A 50 19.95 7.13 21.07
CA GLY A 50 21.10 8.02 21.30
C GLY A 50 22.30 7.75 20.37
N LYS A 51 23.14 6.80 20.76
CA LYS A 51 24.37 6.37 20.05
C LYS A 51 24.16 5.24 19.02
N THR A 52 22.99 4.60 18.96
CA THR A 52 22.75 3.47 18.03
C THR A 52 21.77 3.86 16.92
N GLN A 53 22.10 3.48 15.68
CA GLN A 53 21.19 3.54 14.53
C GLN A 53 20.96 2.13 14.00
N GLY A 54 19.82 1.54 14.38
CA GLY A 54 19.35 0.26 13.86
C GLY A 54 18.56 0.40 12.56
N GLN A 55 18.27 -0.72 11.94
CA GLN A 55 17.43 -0.77 10.74
C GLN A 55 15.99 -0.35 11.06
N ALA A 56 15.35 0.35 10.11
CA ALA A 56 13.96 0.71 10.22
C ALA A 56 13.07 -0.50 9.91
N HIS A 57 12.02 -0.71 10.72
CA HIS A 57 11.07 -1.80 10.54
C HIS A 57 9.64 -1.26 10.54
N ILE A 58 8.75 -1.95 9.83
CA ILE A 58 7.32 -1.71 9.96
C ILE A 58 6.82 -2.30 11.28
N ARG A 59 6.05 -1.53 12.04
CA ARG A 59 5.45 -1.95 13.32
C ARG A 59 4.18 -1.14 13.61
N GLY A 60 3.36 -1.63 14.54
CA GLY A 60 2.13 -0.95 14.94
C GLY A 60 1.06 -0.87 13.85
N GLY A 61 0.18 0.12 13.93
CA GLY A 61 -0.95 0.30 13.01
C GLY A 61 -1.97 -0.84 13.06
N ARG A 62 -2.70 -1.04 11.96
CA ARG A 62 -3.74 -2.07 11.79
C ARG A 62 -3.17 -3.33 11.12
N PRO A 63 -2.80 -4.38 11.87
CA PRO A 63 -2.17 -5.57 11.29
C PRO A 63 -3.11 -6.42 10.42
N GLY A 64 -4.43 -6.29 10.57
CA GLY A 64 -5.43 -6.88 9.67
C GLY A 64 -5.24 -6.36 8.25
N LEU A 65 -5.41 -5.05 8.07
CA LEU A 65 -5.13 -4.32 6.84
C LEU A 65 -3.74 -4.62 6.24
N ARG A 66 -2.71 -4.70 7.07
CA ARG A 66 -1.37 -5.07 6.59
C ARG A 66 -1.34 -6.47 5.98
N ARG A 67 -1.99 -7.46 6.59
CA ARG A 67 -2.08 -8.81 6.04
C ARG A 67 -2.93 -8.84 4.76
N ALA A 68 -4.07 -8.14 4.77
CA ALA A 68 -4.96 -7.99 3.63
C ALA A 68 -4.25 -7.48 2.37
N LEU A 69 -3.32 -6.53 2.53
CA LEU A 69 -2.60 -5.89 1.42
C LEU A 69 -1.46 -6.73 0.83
N TYR A 70 -1.04 -7.81 1.49
CA TYR A 70 0.13 -8.58 1.07
C TYR A 70 -0.09 -9.28 -0.29
N MET A 71 -1.17 -10.06 -0.41
CA MET A 71 -1.50 -10.76 -1.66
C MET A 71 -1.80 -9.81 -2.83
N PRO A 72 -2.61 -8.75 -2.65
CA PRO A 72 -2.79 -7.71 -3.66
C PRO A 72 -1.49 -7.08 -4.15
N ALA A 73 -0.53 -6.83 -3.24
CA ALA A 73 0.76 -6.26 -3.63
C ALA A 73 1.56 -7.20 -4.54
N LEU A 74 1.55 -8.51 -4.28
CA LEU A 74 2.21 -9.49 -5.15
C LEU A 74 1.59 -9.55 -6.55
N VAL A 75 0.26 -9.47 -6.64
CA VAL A 75 -0.44 -9.42 -7.93
C VAL A 75 -0.16 -8.10 -8.65
N ALA A 76 -0.20 -6.99 -7.93
CA ALA A 76 0.08 -5.67 -8.48
C ALA A 76 1.51 -5.54 -9.04
N MET A 77 2.49 -6.21 -8.42
CA MET A 77 3.86 -6.31 -8.96
C MET A 77 3.94 -7.00 -10.33
N ARG A 78 2.92 -7.77 -10.72
CA ARG A 78 2.87 -8.49 -12.00
C ARG A 78 2.00 -7.75 -13.02
N CYS A 79 0.82 -7.29 -12.59
CA CYS A 79 -0.23 -6.79 -13.47
C CYS A 79 -0.23 -5.26 -13.64
N ASN A 80 0.33 -4.50 -12.68
CA ASN A 80 0.37 -3.05 -12.75
C ASN A 80 1.77 -2.59 -13.20
N ALA A 81 1.88 -2.05 -14.41
CA ALA A 81 3.16 -1.66 -15.01
C ALA A 81 3.95 -0.66 -14.14
N GLY A 82 3.28 0.32 -13.54
CA GLY A 82 3.92 1.32 -12.67
C GLY A 82 4.49 0.71 -11.39
N LEU A 83 3.74 -0.19 -10.74
CA LEU A 83 4.19 -0.89 -9.54
C LEU A 83 5.26 -1.95 -9.85
N LYS A 84 5.14 -2.66 -10.98
CA LYS A 84 6.16 -3.58 -11.50
C LYS A 84 7.49 -2.88 -11.71
N ALA A 85 7.49 -1.74 -12.43
CA ALA A 85 8.70 -0.97 -12.68
C ALA A 85 9.34 -0.44 -11.38
N LYS A 86 8.52 -0.05 -10.39
CA LYS A 86 9.04 0.34 -9.07
C LYS A 86 9.66 -0.82 -8.32
N ALA A 87 9.02 -1.99 -8.33
CA ALA A 87 9.52 -3.18 -7.66
C ALA A 87 10.83 -3.67 -8.28
N GLN A 88 10.91 -3.68 -9.63
CA GLN A 88 12.12 -4.02 -10.37
C GLN A 88 13.26 -3.06 -10.06
N ARG A 89 13.02 -1.74 -10.05
CA ARG A 89 14.05 -0.75 -9.66
C ARG A 89 14.62 -1.04 -8.27
N MET A 90 13.75 -1.34 -7.29
CA MET A 90 14.21 -1.68 -5.93
C MET A 90 14.98 -3.00 -5.89
N ALA A 91 14.58 -3.99 -6.68
CA ALA A 91 15.30 -5.26 -6.80
C ALA A 91 16.70 -5.06 -7.40
N THR A 92 16.82 -4.27 -8.46
CA THR A 92 18.12 -3.91 -9.07
C THR A 92 19.01 -3.13 -8.10
N SER A 93 18.43 -2.33 -7.20
CA SER A 93 19.15 -1.68 -6.10
C SER A 93 19.51 -2.61 -4.92
N GLY A 94 19.35 -3.93 -5.06
CA GLY A 94 19.70 -4.93 -4.04
C GLY A 94 18.80 -4.92 -2.80
N LYS A 95 17.58 -4.35 -2.87
CA LYS A 95 16.68 -4.33 -1.71
C LYS A 95 16.13 -5.73 -1.43
N PRO A 96 16.00 -6.15 -0.15
CA PRO A 96 15.45 -7.45 0.19
C PRO A 96 14.00 -7.62 -0.32
N PRO A 97 13.58 -8.81 -0.78
CA PRO A 97 12.25 -9.03 -1.34
C PRO A 97 11.11 -8.57 -0.44
N LYS A 98 11.18 -8.83 0.88
CA LYS A 98 10.15 -8.38 1.83
C LYS A 98 10.03 -6.86 1.93
N VAL A 99 11.14 -6.13 1.80
CA VAL A 99 11.14 -4.65 1.77
C VAL A 99 10.46 -4.14 0.50
N ILE A 100 10.70 -4.80 -0.64
CA ILE A 100 10.05 -4.46 -1.91
C ILE A 100 8.53 -4.65 -1.80
N VAL A 101 8.09 -5.81 -1.31
CA VAL A 101 6.64 -6.09 -1.13
C VAL A 101 6.01 -5.05 -0.20
N THR A 102 6.65 -4.74 0.93
CA THR A 102 6.17 -3.71 1.87
C THR A 102 6.03 -2.34 1.21
N ALA A 103 7.01 -1.95 0.38
CA ALA A 103 6.96 -0.70 -0.36
C ALA A 103 5.81 -0.69 -1.39
N VAL A 104 5.53 -1.82 -2.05
CA VAL A 104 4.39 -1.94 -2.97
C VAL A 104 3.06 -1.89 -2.24
N MET A 105 2.91 -2.58 -1.10
CA MET A 105 1.72 -2.48 -0.24
C MET A 105 1.43 -1.03 0.14
N ARG A 106 2.47 -0.28 0.55
CA ARG A 106 2.35 1.15 0.86
C ARG A 106 1.87 1.95 -0.35
N ASN A 107 2.43 1.73 -1.54
CA ASN A 107 1.98 2.46 -2.73
C ASN A 107 0.55 2.13 -3.12
N LEU A 108 0.15 0.85 -3.00
CA LEU A 108 -1.21 0.41 -3.29
C LEU A 108 -2.21 1.09 -2.37
N LEU A 109 -1.91 1.15 -1.06
CA LEU A 109 -2.77 1.85 -0.09
C LEU A 109 -2.84 3.36 -0.36
N VAL A 110 -1.72 4.01 -0.68
CA VAL A 110 -1.70 5.44 -1.02
C VAL A 110 -2.47 5.70 -2.31
N LEU A 111 -2.34 4.83 -3.32
CA LEU A 111 -3.11 4.90 -4.55
C LEU A 111 -4.62 4.76 -4.27
N ALA A 112 -5.01 3.78 -3.47
CA ALA A 112 -6.39 3.59 -3.04
C ALA A 112 -6.93 4.83 -2.32
N ASN A 113 -6.15 5.44 -1.44
CA ASN A 113 -6.52 6.69 -0.77
C ASN A 113 -6.74 7.84 -1.75
N VAL A 114 -5.85 8.02 -2.74
CA VAL A 114 -6.00 9.09 -3.74
C VAL A 114 -7.26 8.86 -4.59
N LEU A 115 -7.46 7.64 -5.11
CA LEU A 115 -8.61 7.33 -5.97
C LEU A 115 -9.95 7.47 -5.23
N LEU A 116 -9.99 7.11 -3.95
CA LEU A 116 -11.18 7.30 -3.11
C LEU A 116 -11.45 8.77 -2.81
N GLY A 117 -10.41 9.58 -2.60
CA GLY A 117 -10.54 11.03 -2.39
C GLY A 117 -10.99 11.77 -3.65
N GLU A 118 -10.55 11.31 -4.82
CA GLU A 118 -10.92 11.86 -6.14
C GLU A 118 -12.21 11.27 -6.72
N ASP A 119 -12.87 10.34 -6.00
CA ASP A 119 -14.02 9.53 -6.47
C ASP A 119 -13.89 9.02 -7.92
N ARG A 120 -12.69 8.53 -8.29
CA ARG A 120 -12.43 8.03 -9.66
C ARG A 120 -11.93 6.61 -9.69
N LEU A 121 -12.18 5.95 -10.82
CA LEU A 121 -11.63 4.63 -11.10
C LEU A 121 -10.13 4.73 -11.46
N TRP A 122 -9.41 3.64 -11.19
CA TRP A 122 -8.03 3.50 -11.60
C TRP A 122 -7.91 3.50 -13.13
N GLN A 123 -6.85 4.14 -13.62
CA GLN A 123 -6.47 4.15 -15.04
C GLN A 123 -4.98 3.76 -15.16
N PRO A 124 -4.58 3.09 -16.25
CA PRO A 124 -3.18 2.69 -16.47
C PRO A 124 -2.21 3.87 -16.50
N THR A 125 -2.66 4.99 -17.08
CA THR A 125 -1.92 6.24 -17.15
C THR A 125 -2.53 7.22 -16.15
N ARG A 126 -1.67 7.93 -15.40
CA ARG A 126 -2.15 9.02 -14.55
C ARG A 126 -2.64 10.14 -15.46
N PRO A 127 -3.85 10.69 -15.23
CA PRO A 127 -4.29 11.89 -15.94
C PRO A 127 -3.37 13.08 -15.65
#